data_AF-A0A101GRV4-F1
#
_entry.id   AF-A0A101GRV4-F1
#
_cell.length_a   1.000
_cell.length_b   1.000
_cell.length_c   1.000
_cell.angle_alpha   90.00
_cell.angle_beta   90.00
_cell.angle_gamma   90.00
#
_symmetry.space_group_name_H-M   'P 1'
#
loop_
_entity.id
_entity.type
_entity.pdbx_description
1 polymer ?
#
loop_
_entity_poly.entity_id
_entity_poly.type
_entity_poly.pdbx_seq_one_letter_code
_entity_poly.pdbx_strand_id
1 'polypeptide(L)'
;MIHVISKHNTAYLPKFTIFIIILISLFIFSVLIGRYTINFTDFINLLALKATQQSINAYTEINTIIFSVRLPRIVASILIGSSLAVSGTVFQSVFRNPMVSADVLGAANGAGFGAALGILLSLGYYI
;
A
#
# COMPACT_ATOMS: atom_id res chain seq x y z
N MET A 1 20.00 -23.13 -28.22
CA MET A 1 18.60 -22.72 -27.94
C MET A 1 18.39 -22.18 -26.52
N ILE A 2 19.15 -22.61 -25.50
CA ILE A 2 19.03 -22.12 -24.10
C ILE A 2 19.64 -20.71 -23.91
N HIS A 3 20.56 -20.28 -24.77
CA HIS A 3 21.28 -19.01 -24.60
C HIS A 3 20.47 -17.74 -24.96
N VAL A 4 19.36 -17.87 -25.70
CA VAL A 4 18.53 -16.73 -26.15
C VAL A 4 17.51 -16.30 -25.07
N ILE A 5 17.13 -17.21 -24.16
CA ILE A 5 16.13 -16.94 -23.10
C ILE A 5 16.73 -16.08 -21.96
N SER A 6 18.05 -16.16 -21.73
CA SER A 6 18.72 -15.46 -20.63
C SER A 6 18.86 -13.94 -20.85
N LYS A 7 19.08 -13.50 -22.10
CA LYS A 7 19.43 -12.10 -22.40
C LYS A 7 18.25 -11.12 -22.24
N HIS A 8 17.01 -11.58 -22.39
CA HIS A 8 15.83 -10.75 -22.13
C HIS A 8 15.53 -10.63 -20.63
N ASN A 9 15.95 -11.60 -19.80
CA ASN A 9 15.64 -11.63 -18.36
C ASN A 9 16.39 -10.58 -17.55
N THR A 10 17.66 -10.40 -17.87
CA THR A 10 18.54 -9.46 -17.18
C THR A 10 18.24 -7.99 -17.43
N ALA A 11 17.44 -7.64 -18.45
CA ALA A 11 17.12 -6.25 -18.77
C ALA A 11 15.95 -5.66 -17.93
N TYR A 12 15.07 -6.50 -17.39
CA TYR A 12 13.96 -6.06 -16.55
C TYR A 12 14.21 -6.20 -15.05
N LEU A 13 15.13 -7.10 -14.64
CA LEU A 13 15.59 -7.22 -13.26
C LEU A 13 16.03 -5.87 -12.65
N PRO A 14 16.88 -5.02 -13.29
CA PRO A 14 17.25 -3.74 -12.71
C PRO A 14 16.06 -2.78 -12.57
N LYS A 15 15.11 -2.80 -13.51
CA LYS A 15 13.90 -1.95 -13.44
C LYS A 15 13.00 -2.35 -12.28
N PHE A 16 12.80 -3.65 -12.08
CA PHE A 16 12.02 -4.16 -10.96
C PHE A 16 12.67 -3.82 -9.61
N THR A 17 14.00 -3.98 -9.51
CA THR A 17 14.75 -3.57 -8.32
C THR A 17 14.60 -2.08 -8.02
N ILE A 18 14.61 -1.21 -9.04
CA ILE A 18 14.39 0.23 -8.88
C ILE A 18 13.00 0.52 -8.31
N PHE A 19 11.93 -0.10 -8.83
CA PHE A 19 10.58 0.10 -8.31
C PHE A 19 10.42 -0.39 -6.87
N ILE A 20 11.08 -1.50 -6.49
CA ILE A 20 11.12 -1.97 -5.10
C ILE A 20 11.80 -0.95 -4.20
N ILE A 21 12.96 -0.42 -4.60
CA ILE A 21 13.69 0.59 -3.82
C ILE A 21 12.83 1.85 -3.64
N ILE A 22 12.16 2.30 -4.71
CA ILE A 22 11.23 3.44 -4.66
C ILE A 22 10.07 3.15 -3.69
N LEU A 23 9.47 1.97 -3.74
CA LEU A 23 8.38 1.58 -2.84
C LEU A 23 8.83 1.60 -1.38
N ILE A 24 9.98 1.02 -1.07
CA ILE A 24 10.56 1.01 0.29
C ILE A 24 10.86 2.44 0.75
N SER A 25 11.44 3.27 -0.12
CA SER A 25 11.71 4.67 0.19
C SER A 25 10.43 5.45 0.50
N LEU A 26 9.37 5.26 -0.31
CA LEU A 26 8.06 5.89 -0.10
C LEU A 26 7.39 5.39 1.19
N PHE A 27 7.53 4.11 1.52
CA PHE A 27 7.04 3.54 2.77
C PHE A 27 7.67 4.24 3.97
N ILE A 28 9.01 4.34 4.00
CA ILE A 28 9.75 5.01 5.07
C ILE A 28 9.32 6.48 5.16
N PHE A 29 9.25 7.17 4.02
CA PHE A 29 8.85 8.57 3.96
C PHE A 29 7.41 8.77 4.48
N SER A 30 6.49 7.86 4.14
CA SER A 30 5.11 7.90 4.60
C SER A 30 4.96 7.63 6.10
N VAL A 31 5.87 6.86 6.71
CA VAL A 31 5.88 6.65 8.16
C VAL A 31 6.32 7.93 8.87
N LEU A 32 7.31 8.64 8.31
CA LEU A 32 7.90 9.84 8.90
C LEU A 32 6.99 11.07 8.77
N ILE A 33 6.28 11.20 7.65
CA ILE A 33 5.33 12.29 7.43
C ILE A 33 4.06 12.09 8.25
N GLY A 34 3.71 13.09 9.06
CA GLY A 34 2.43 13.14 9.75
C GLY A 34 2.29 14.38 10.62
N ARG A 35 1.07 14.60 11.14
CA ARG A 35 0.75 15.75 12.00
C ARG A 35 1.56 15.80 13.29
N TYR A 36 2.06 14.66 13.75
CA TYR A 36 3.01 14.56 14.84
C TYR A 36 4.41 14.48 14.25
N THR A 37 5.25 15.45 14.61
CA THR A 37 6.67 15.52 14.27
C THR A 37 7.40 14.39 15.02
N ILE A 38 7.58 13.26 14.35
CA ILE A 38 8.32 12.13 14.89
C ILE A 38 9.72 12.20 14.31
N ASN A 39 10.72 12.41 15.16
CA ASN A 39 12.11 12.35 14.72
C ASN A 39 12.48 10.91 14.36
N PHE A 40 13.35 10.73 13.37
CA PHE A 40 13.81 9.41 12.95
C PHE A 40 14.44 8.63 14.12
N THR A 41 15.14 9.33 15.01
CA THR A 41 15.73 8.76 16.23
C THR A 41 14.68 8.19 17.17
N ASP A 42 13.56 8.90 17.37
CA ASP A 42 12.46 8.43 18.24
C ASP A 42 11.77 7.20 17.64
N PHE A 43 11.66 7.14 16.31
CA PHE A 43 11.12 5.97 15.62
C PHE A 43 12.00 4.73 15.79
N ILE A 44 13.32 4.85 15.64
CA ILE A 44 14.25 3.73 15.84
C ILE A 44 14.27 3.28 17.30
N ASN A 45 14.27 4.23 18.25
CA ASN A 45 14.20 3.92 19.67
C ASN A 45 12.88 3.20 20.03
N LEU A 46 11.76 3.64 19.47
CA LEU A 46 10.48 2.95 19.61
C LEU A 46 10.50 1.53 19.06
N LEU A 47 11.10 1.32 17.89
CA LEU A 47 11.20 0.00 17.29
C LEU A 47 12.10 -0.92 18.13
N ALA A 48 13.22 -0.40 18.64
CA ALA A 48 14.14 -1.12 19.52
C ALA A 48 13.48 -1.48 20.86
N LEU A 49 12.76 -0.54 21.50
CA LEU A 49 12.03 -0.79 22.75
C LEU A 49 10.93 -1.85 22.58
N LYS A 50 10.23 -1.81 21.44
CA LYS A 50 9.20 -2.80 21.10
C LYS A 50 9.78 -4.19 20.81
N ALA A 51 11.00 -4.25 20.23
CA ALA A 51 11.73 -5.50 20.03
C ALA A 51 12.26 -6.10 21.34
N THR A 52 12.67 -5.26 22.30
CA THR A 52 13.21 -5.67 23.61
C THR A 52 12.12 -5.86 24.68
N GLN A 53 10.84 -5.66 24.35
CA GLN A 53 9.69 -5.71 25.28
C GLN A 53 9.84 -4.81 26.53
N GLN A 54 10.62 -3.74 26.44
CA GLN A 54 10.88 -2.83 27.55
C GLN A 54 9.83 -1.71 27.61
N SER A 55 9.54 -1.19 28.80
CA SER A 55 8.43 -0.26 29.05
C SER A 55 8.41 0.95 28.11
N ILE A 56 7.32 1.11 27.36
CA ILE A 56 7.12 2.17 26.34
C ILE A 56 6.57 3.46 26.97
N ASN A 57 6.71 3.67 28.28
CA ASN A 57 5.97 4.68 29.05
C ASN A 57 6.14 6.13 28.53
N ALA A 58 7.31 6.47 27.97
CA ALA A 58 7.56 7.80 27.40
C ALA A 58 7.01 7.99 25.96
N TYR A 59 6.61 6.91 25.28
CA TYR A 59 6.26 6.92 23.85
C TYR A 59 4.93 6.22 23.53
N THR A 60 4.05 6.03 24.52
CA THR A 60 2.78 5.30 24.38
C THR A 60 1.87 5.89 23.30
N GLU A 61 1.76 7.22 23.23
CA GLU A 61 0.97 7.92 22.22
C GLU A 61 1.54 7.72 20.82
N ILE A 62 2.86 7.89 20.68
CA ILE A 62 3.56 7.76 19.39
C ILE A 62 3.47 6.32 18.86
N ASN A 63 3.61 5.32 19.73
CA ASN A 63 3.43 3.91 19.38
C ASN A 63 2.01 3.64 18.85
N THR A 64 0.98 4.15 19.53
CA THR A 64 -0.41 3.95 19.11
C THR A 64 -0.69 4.61 17.76
N ILE A 65 -0.19 5.83 17.54
CA ILE A 65 -0.37 6.53 16.26
C ILE A 65 0.31 5.77 15.12
N ILE A 66 1.55 5.30 15.32
CA ILE A 66 2.27 4.57 14.26
C ILE A 66 1.58 3.23 13.96
N PHE A 67 1.32 2.42 14.99
CA PHE A 67 0.86 1.04 14.80
C PHE A 67 -0.64 0.91 14.55
N SER A 68 -1.48 1.75 15.16
CA SER A 68 -2.94 1.66 15.03
C SER A 68 -3.50 2.57 13.93
N VAL A 69 -2.75 3.58 13.47
CA VAL A 69 -3.24 4.54 12.47
C VAL A 69 -2.37 4.56 11.22
N ARG A 70 -1.06 4.83 11.33
CA ARG A 70 -0.20 5.03 10.16
C ARG A 70 0.07 3.72 9.40
N LEU A 71 0.54 2.69 10.08
CA LEU A 71 0.85 1.39 9.47
C LEU A 71 -0.35 0.76 8.75
N PRO A 72 -1.54 0.61 9.36
CA PRO A 72 -2.68 0.01 8.66
C PRO A 72 -3.07 0.83 7.43
N ARG A 73 -2.99 2.17 7.50
CA ARG A 73 -3.26 3.05 6.36
C ARG A 73 -2.24 2.89 5.24
N ILE A 74 -0.95 2.80 5.55
CA ILE A 74 0.12 2.63 4.55
C ILE A 74 -0.04 1.28 3.85
N VAL A 75 -0.28 0.21 4.61
CA VAL A 75 -0.52 -1.13 4.06
C VAL A 75 -1.76 -1.12 3.17
N ALA A 76 -2.87 -0.52 3.61
CA ALA A 76 -4.07 -0.38 2.80
C ALA A 76 -3.79 0.36 1.49
N SER A 77 -3.05 1.48 1.51
CA SER A 77 -2.69 2.22 0.29
C SER A 77 -1.87 1.39 -0.69
N ILE A 78 -0.90 0.60 -0.21
CA ILE A 78 -0.09 -0.30 -1.05
C ILE A 78 -0.97 -1.40 -1.68
N LEU A 79 -1.86 -2.01 -0.88
CA LEU A 79 -2.78 -3.04 -1.36
C LEU A 79 -3.77 -2.51 -2.39
N ILE A 80 -4.35 -1.33 -2.14
CA ILE A 80 -5.28 -0.68 -3.06
C ILE A 80 -4.56 -0.33 -4.37
N GLY A 81 -3.40 0.33 -4.29
CA GLY A 81 -2.62 0.71 -5.47
C GLY A 81 -2.17 -0.48 -6.31
N SER A 82 -1.70 -1.55 -5.68
CA SER A 82 -1.32 -2.80 -6.38
C SER A 82 -2.53 -3.48 -7.03
N SER A 83 -3.67 -3.54 -6.34
CA SER A 83 -4.90 -4.11 -6.89
C SER A 83 -5.40 -3.33 -8.11
N LEU A 84 -5.35 -1.99 -8.06
CA LEU A 84 -5.70 -1.12 -9.18
C LEU A 84 -4.75 -1.32 -10.38
N ALA A 85 -3.44 -1.41 -10.13
CA ALA A 85 -2.45 -1.65 -11.17
C ALA A 85 -2.66 -3.00 -11.86
N VAL A 86 -2.88 -4.08 -11.08
CA VAL A 86 -3.15 -5.42 -11.62
C VAL A 86 -4.47 -5.47 -12.38
N SER A 87 -5.53 -4.87 -11.86
CA SER A 87 -6.82 -4.79 -12.53
C SER A 87 -6.71 -4.05 -13.88
N GLY A 88 -5.99 -2.92 -13.90
CA GLY A 88 -5.73 -2.17 -15.13
C GLY A 88 -4.97 -2.98 -16.18
N THR A 89 -3.90 -3.68 -15.79
CA THR A 89 -3.13 -4.51 -16.74
C THR A 89 -3.95 -5.69 -17.27
N VAL A 90 -4.77 -6.32 -16.42
CA VAL A 90 -5.68 -7.41 -16.84
C VAL A 90 -6.70 -6.89 -17.84
N PHE A 91 -7.37 -5.77 -17.57
CA PHE A 91 -8.35 -5.21 -18.51
C PHE A 91 -7.71 -4.81 -19.84
N GLN A 92 -6.56 -4.13 -19.80
CA GLN A 92 -5.83 -3.78 -21.02
C GLN A 92 -5.41 -5.02 -21.82
N SER A 93 -5.07 -6.14 -21.15
CA SER A 93 -4.71 -7.41 -21.80
C SER A 93 -5.92 -8.10 -22.44
N VAL A 94 -7.06 -8.13 -21.76
CA VAL A 94 -8.29 -8.78 -22.24
C VAL A 94 -8.85 -8.04 -23.46
N PHE A 95 -8.97 -6.71 -23.36
CA PHE A 95 -9.51 -5.90 -24.45
C PHE A 95 -8.47 -5.55 -25.51
N ARG A 96 -7.19 -5.86 -25.26
CA ARG A 96 -6.05 -5.52 -26.13
C ARG A 96 -6.05 -4.04 -26.52
N ASN A 97 -6.47 -3.18 -25.59
CA ASN A 97 -6.62 -1.75 -25.80
C ASN A 97 -5.99 -1.00 -24.61
N PRO A 98 -4.86 -0.29 -24.83
CA PRO A 98 -4.15 0.41 -23.76
C PRO A 98 -4.93 1.61 -23.18
N MET A 99 -6.02 2.04 -23.82
CA MET A 99 -6.86 3.15 -23.36
C MET A 99 -8.01 2.68 -22.45
N VAL A 100 -8.15 1.37 -22.22
CA VAL A 100 -9.19 0.83 -21.32
C VAL A 100 -8.71 0.91 -19.87
N SER A 101 -9.61 1.32 -18.98
CA SER A 101 -9.42 1.28 -17.53
C SER A 101 -10.64 0.64 -16.85
N ALA A 102 -10.41 0.08 -15.66
CA ALA A 102 -11.46 -0.54 -14.83
C ALA A 102 -12.64 0.40 -14.54
N ASP A 103 -12.38 1.71 -14.53
CA ASP A 103 -13.37 2.75 -14.23
C ASP A 103 -14.44 2.86 -15.34
N VAL A 104 -14.02 2.72 -16.60
CA VAL A 104 -14.90 2.84 -17.77
C VAL A 104 -15.88 1.66 -17.89
N LEU A 105 -15.53 0.50 -17.32
CA LEU A 105 -16.37 -0.71 -17.35
C LEU A 105 -17.47 -0.74 -16.27
N GLY A 106 -17.56 0.29 -15.41
CA GLY A 106 -18.62 0.41 -14.39
C GLY A 106 -18.33 -0.29 -13.06
N ALA A 107 -17.13 -0.86 -12.86
CA ALA A 107 -16.75 -1.51 -11.60
C ALA A 107 -16.73 -0.53 -10.42
N ALA A 108 -16.24 0.70 -10.62
CA ALA A 108 -16.24 1.74 -9.59
C ALA A 108 -17.66 2.21 -9.23
N ASN A 109 -18.53 2.37 -10.23
CA ASN A 109 -19.93 2.73 -10.03
C ASN A 109 -20.70 1.64 -9.26
N GLY A 110 -20.43 0.36 -9.56
CA GLY A 110 -21.00 -0.77 -8.82
C GLY A 110 -20.53 -0.81 -7.36
N ALA A 111 -19.24 -0.59 -7.11
CA ALA A 111 -18.68 -0.50 -5.75
C ALA A 111 -19.28 0.68 -4.96
N GLY A 112 -19.42 1.86 -5.59
CA GLY A 112 -20.03 3.04 -4.98
C GLY A 112 -21.50 2.84 -4.65
N PHE A 113 -22.28 2.25 -5.57
CA PHE A 113 -23.67 1.87 -5.30
C PHE A 113 -23.78 0.86 -4.16
N GLY A 114 -22.95 -0.18 -4.16
CA GLY A 114 -22.91 -1.18 -3.08
C GLY A 114 -22.57 -0.57 -1.72
N ALA A 115 -21.59 0.33 -1.68
CA ALA A 115 -21.24 1.07 -0.46
C ALA A 115 -22.40 1.94 0.04
N ALA A 116 -23.04 2.70 -0.85
CA ALA A 116 -24.20 3.53 -0.51
C ALA A 116 -25.38 2.69 0.00
N LEU A 117 -25.65 1.55 -0.65
CA LEU A 117 -26.70 0.63 -0.23
C LEU A 117 -26.39 0.00 1.13
N GLY A 118 -25.14 -0.40 1.39
CA GLY A 118 -24.72 -0.93 2.69
C GLY A 118 -24.87 0.09 3.82
N ILE A 119 -24.56 1.36 3.55
CA ILE A 119 -24.79 2.47 4.50
C ILE A 119 -26.29 2.66 4.74
N LEU A 120 -27.11 2.68 3.67
CA LEU A 120 -28.56 2.84 3.76
C LEU A 120 -29.22 1.73 4.59
N LEU A 121 -28.77 0.49 4.41
CA LEU A 121 -29.25 -0.68 5.16
C LEU A 121 -28.66 -0.77 6.58
N SER A 122 -27.84 0.20 7.00
CA SER A 122 -27.18 0.22 8.31
C SER A 122 -26.31 -1.02 8.60
N LEU A 123 -25.77 -1.67 7.57
CA LEU A 123 -24.86 -2.81 7.76
C LEU A 123 -23.62 -2.42 8.56
N GLY A 124 -23.19 -1.16 8.48
CA GLY A 124 -22.05 -0.63 9.21
C GLY A 124 -22.27 -0.38 10.71
N TYR A 125 -23.51 -0.48 11.22
CA TYR A 125 -23.79 -0.32 12.66
C TYR A 125 -23.61 -1.63 13.44
N TYR A 126 -23.59 -2.78 12.74
CA TYR A 126 -23.53 -4.12 13.34
C TYR A 126 -22.14 -4.79 13.26
N ILE A 127 -21.11 -4.06 12.81
CA ILE A 127 -19.70 -4.49 12.73
C ILE A 127 -18.85 -3.56 13.60
#